data_AF-A0A354FS00-F1
#
_entry.id   AF-A0A354FS00-F1
#
_cell.length_a   1.000
_cell.length_b   1.000
_cell.length_c   1.000
_cell.angle_alpha   90.00
_cell.angle_beta   90.00
_cell.angle_gamma   90.00
#
_symmetry.space_group_name_H-M   'P 1'
#
loop_
_entity.id
_entity.type
_entity.pdbx_description
1 polymer ?
#
loop_
_entity_poly.entity_id
_entity_poly.type
_entity_poly.pdbx_seq_one_letter_code
_entity_poly.pdbx_strand_id
1 'polypeptide(L)'
;ALAEFLTKRSPGEKVEILIKRGNEEVKVKPILDVRPATAAGSFDRQASQRDGRLSELSARGGDLSQRRDNFPYVLYHDQPLSPRLTGTPLVNLQGEVVGINIARAMRHRSLAIPTLKLDRVIEKLRAEALDN
;
A
#
# COMPACT_ATOMS: atom_id res chain seq x y z
N ALA A 1 3.70 2.34 -24.12
CA ALA A 1 2.27 1.96 -23.99
C ALA A 1 1.68 2.25 -22.60
N LEU A 2 1.79 1.35 -21.59
CA LEU A 2 1.14 1.57 -20.28
C LEU A 2 1.76 2.75 -19.50
N ALA A 3 3.09 2.82 -19.40
CA ALA A 3 3.76 3.90 -18.68
C ALA A 3 3.42 5.29 -19.26
N GLU A 4 3.40 5.43 -20.59
CA GLU A 4 3.02 6.67 -21.28
C GLU A 4 1.55 7.04 -21.04
N PHE A 5 0.66 6.04 -21.02
CA PHE A 5 -0.76 6.24 -20.69
C PHE A 5 -0.94 6.78 -19.27
N LEU A 6 -0.20 6.22 -18.29
CA LEU A 6 -0.27 6.64 -16.88
C LEU A 6 0.40 8.00 -16.64
N THR A 7 1.44 8.36 -17.40
CA THR A 7 2.21 9.60 -17.17
C THR A 7 1.42 10.86 -17.54
N LYS A 8 0.36 10.73 -18.35
CA LYS A 8 -0.52 11.86 -18.74
C LYS A 8 -1.68 12.12 -17.76
N ARG A 9 -1.76 11.35 -16.68
CA ARG A 9 -2.89 11.33 -15.74
C ARG A 9 -2.42 11.84 -14.38
N SER A 10 -3.34 12.42 -13.61
CA SER A 10 -3.00 12.99 -12.30
C SER A 10 -3.20 11.97 -11.17
N PRO A 11 -2.44 12.07 -10.07
CA PRO A 11 -2.77 11.34 -8.84
C PRO A 11 -4.22 11.61 -8.41
N GLY A 12 -4.91 10.57 -7.94
CA GLY A 12 -6.33 10.58 -7.58
C GLY A 12 -7.28 10.24 -8.74
N GLU A 13 -6.79 10.19 -9.97
CA GLU A 13 -7.61 9.87 -11.14
C GLU A 13 -7.93 8.38 -11.23
N LYS A 14 -9.20 8.04 -11.53
CA LYS A 14 -9.61 6.66 -11.84
C LYS A 14 -9.29 6.36 -13.30
N VAL A 15 -8.46 5.35 -13.55
CA VAL A 15 -8.14 4.91 -14.90
C VAL A 15 -8.69 3.50 -15.14
N GLU A 16 -9.29 3.28 -16.30
CA GLU A 16 -9.70 1.94 -16.73
C GLU A 16 -8.52 1.27 -17.44
N ILE A 17 -8.11 0.10 -16.92
CA ILE A 17 -7.03 -0.69 -17.49
C ILE A 17 -7.57 -2.10 -17.76
N LEU A 18 -7.36 -2.58 -18.98
CA LEU A 18 -7.57 -3.97 -19.34
C LEU A 18 -6.27 -4.74 -19.09
N ILE A 19 -6.31 -5.73 -18.21
CA ILE A 19 -5.16 -6.59 -17.92
C ILE A 19 -5.45 -8.02 -18.34
N LYS A 20 -4.47 -8.71 -18.92
CA LYS A 20 -4.55 -10.13 -19.22
C LYS A 20 -3.97 -10.92 -18.04
N ARG A 21 -4.78 -11.77 -17.41
CA ARG A 21 -4.38 -12.65 -16.31
C ARG A 21 -4.56 -14.10 -16.77
N GLY A 22 -3.48 -14.73 -17.21
CA GLY A 22 -3.56 -16.04 -17.86
C GLY A 22 -4.27 -15.94 -19.22
N ASN A 23 -5.38 -16.65 -19.39
CA ASN A 23 -6.21 -16.58 -20.60
C ASN A 23 -7.40 -15.62 -20.48
N GLU A 24 -7.63 -15.03 -19.32
CA GLU A 24 -8.75 -14.12 -19.10
C GLU A 24 -8.34 -12.65 -19.20
N GLU A 25 -9.21 -11.84 -19.77
CA GLU A 25 -9.09 -10.38 -19.77
C GLU A 25 -9.95 -9.79 -18.65
N VAL A 26 -9.32 -9.04 -17.76
CA VAL A 26 -9.96 -8.43 -16.60
C VAL A 26 -9.88 -6.91 -16.74
N LYS A 27 -11.04 -6.25 -16.62
CA LYS A 27 -11.12 -4.78 -16.52
C LYS A 27 -10.97 -4.36 -15.06
N VAL A 28 -9.98 -3.52 -14.77
CA VAL A 28 -9.76 -2.94 -13.45
C VAL A 28 -9.87 -1.41 -13.52
N LYS A 29 -10.30 -0.80 -12.40
CA LYS A 29 -10.46 0.66 -12.25
C LYS A 29 -9.58 1.22 -11.12
N PRO A 30 -8.24 1.10 -11.19
CA PRO A 30 -7.38 1.64 -10.14
C PRO A 30 -7.47 3.17 -10.06
N ILE A 31 -7.28 3.68 -8.85
CA ILE A 31 -7.06 5.10 -8.58
C ILE A 31 -5.55 5.32 -8.58
N LEU A 32 -5.06 6.28 -9.35
CA LEU A 32 -3.63 6.59 -9.40
C LEU A 32 -3.16 7.20 -8.08
N ASP A 33 -2.01 6.76 -7.59
CA ASP A 33 -1.37 7.35 -6.42
C ASP A 33 -0.24 8.29 -6.83
N VAL A 34 0.27 9.07 -5.88
CA VAL A 34 1.44 9.91 -6.10
C VAL A 34 2.62 9.03 -6.50
N ARG A 35 3.34 9.42 -7.56
CA ARG A 35 4.55 8.72 -7.99
C ARG A 35 5.58 8.79 -6.87
N PRO A 36 6.06 7.66 -6.33
CA PRO A 36 7.11 7.67 -5.33
C PRO A 36 8.44 8.17 -5.94
N ALA A 37 9.26 8.79 -5.10
CA ALA A 37 10.61 9.31 -5.43
C ALA A 37 11.47 8.35 -6.29
N THR A 38 11.36 7.05 -6.03
CA THR A 38 12.04 5.97 -6.73
C THR A 38 11.00 5.12 -7.46
N ALA A 39 10.59 5.56 -8.64
CA ALA A 39 9.73 4.78 -9.53
C ALA A 39 10.46 4.50 -10.85
N ALA A 40 10.38 3.25 -11.34
CA ALA A 40 10.88 2.85 -12.65
C ALA A 40 12.38 3.18 -12.92
N GLY A 41 13.26 2.94 -11.95
CA GLY A 41 14.72 2.99 -12.15
C GLY A 41 15.32 4.40 -12.29
N SER A 42 14.52 5.45 -12.12
CA SER A 42 14.99 6.84 -12.12
C SER A 42 14.56 7.57 -10.84
N PHE A 43 15.45 8.38 -10.28
CA PHE A 43 15.16 9.19 -9.11
C PHE A 43 14.55 10.52 -9.54
N ASP A 44 13.34 10.81 -9.06
CA ASP A 44 12.67 12.10 -9.27
C ASP A 44 12.83 12.97 -8.01
N ARG A 45 13.68 14.00 -8.11
CA ARG A 45 13.97 14.92 -7.00
C ARG A 45 12.73 15.70 -6.54
N GLN A 46 11.85 16.10 -7.46
CA GLN A 46 10.65 16.84 -7.09
C GLN A 46 9.64 15.94 -6.38
N ALA A 47 9.47 14.70 -6.87
CA ALA A 47 8.66 13.70 -6.20
C ALA A 47 9.21 13.40 -4.80
N SER A 48 10.52 13.22 -4.66
CA SER A 48 11.19 13.01 -3.38
C SER A 48 10.92 14.12 -2.36
N GLN A 49 11.03 15.39 -2.78
CA GLN A 49 10.75 16.51 -1.88
C GLN A 49 9.27 16.59 -1.46
N ARG A 50 8.34 16.28 -2.37
CA ARG A 50 6.90 16.23 -2.04
C ARG A 50 6.60 15.10 -1.06
N ASP A 51 7.14 13.91 -1.31
CA ASP A 51 6.96 12.74 -0.44
C ASP A 51 7.53 13.01 0.96
N GLY A 52 8.73 13.61 1.05
CA GLY A 52 9.35 14.02 2.30
C GLY A 52 8.46 14.98 3.10
N ARG A 53 8.00 16.07 2.48
CA ARG A 53 7.09 17.05 3.13
C ARG A 53 5.78 16.42 3.58
N LEU A 54 5.18 15.56 2.75
CA LEU A 54 3.92 14.89 3.10
C LEU A 54 4.10 13.90 4.25
N SER A 55 5.24 13.20 4.29
CA SER A 55 5.63 12.33 5.40
C SER A 55 5.84 13.14 6.69
N GLU A 56 6.54 14.27 6.64
CA GLU A 56 6.74 15.17 7.78
C GLU A 56 5.43 15.72 8.33
N LEU A 57 4.56 16.23 7.45
CA LEU A 57 3.22 16.70 7.83
C LEU A 57 2.38 15.59 8.45
N SER A 58 2.49 14.37 7.92
CA SER A 58 1.79 13.21 8.46
C SER A 58 2.29 12.82 9.85
N ALA A 59 3.60 12.87 10.08
CA ALA A 59 4.23 12.55 11.36
C ALA A 59 3.84 13.52 12.48
N ARG A 60 3.37 14.75 12.17
CA ARG A 60 2.80 15.66 13.18
C ARG A 60 1.54 15.09 13.86
N GLY A 61 0.85 14.16 13.22
CA GLY A 61 -0.26 13.41 13.81
C GLY A 61 0.17 12.18 14.62
N GLY A 62 1.46 12.04 14.91
CA GLY A 62 2.07 10.91 15.62
C GLY A 62 2.96 10.05 14.72
N ASP A 63 3.65 9.09 15.33
CA ASP A 63 4.65 8.26 14.67
C ASP A 63 4.09 7.53 13.43
N LEU A 64 4.93 7.42 12.39
CA LEU A 64 4.70 6.60 11.21
C LEU A 64 5.50 5.31 11.32
N SER A 65 5.08 4.26 10.61
CA SER A 65 5.84 3.00 10.56
C SER A 65 7.14 3.16 9.77
N GLN A 66 8.21 2.50 10.23
CA GLN A 66 9.52 2.54 9.57
C GLN A 66 9.44 2.03 8.12
N ARG A 67 8.86 0.83 7.94
CA ARG A 67 8.45 0.31 6.64
C ARG A 67 6.97 0.57 6.42
N ARG A 68 6.63 1.29 5.35
CA ARG A 68 5.24 1.75 5.11
C ARG A 68 4.84 1.84 3.64
N ASP A 69 5.65 1.26 2.77
CA ASP A 69 5.49 1.22 1.33
C ASP A 69 5.99 -0.13 0.79
N ASN A 70 5.98 -0.27 -0.54
CA ASN A 70 6.50 -1.43 -1.26
C ASN A 70 5.88 -2.77 -0.78
N PHE A 71 4.58 -2.73 -0.44
CA PHE A 71 3.79 -3.93 -0.19
C PHE A 71 3.05 -4.30 -1.48
N PRO A 72 3.11 -5.58 -1.91
CA PRO A 72 2.56 -5.98 -3.21
C PRO A 72 1.04 -5.92 -3.26
N TYR A 73 0.35 -6.11 -2.13
CA TYR A 73 -1.10 -6.08 -2.04
C TYR A 73 -1.55 -5.81 -0.60
N VAL A 74 -2.27 -4.70 -0.39
CA VAL A 74 -2.76 -4.25 0.92
C VAL A 74 -4.14 -3.63 0.80
N LEU A 75 -4.87 -3.64 1.92
CA LEU A 75 -6.04 -2.80 2.13
C LEU A 75 -5.59 -1.43 2.64
N TYR A 76 -6.25 -0.37 2.15
CA TYR A 76 -6.16 0.97 2.71
C TYR A 76 -7.33 1.23 3.64
N HIS A 77 -7.05 1.77 4.81
CA HIS A 77 -8.06 2.27 5.74
C HIS A 77 -7.52 3.50 6.48
N ASP A 78 -8.42 4.27 7.09
CA ASP A 78 -8.13 5.56 7.74
C ASP A 78 -8.27 5.50 9.26
N GLN A 79 -8.46 4.31 9.83
CA GLN A 79 -8.55 4.17 11.28
C GLN A 79 -7.26 4.64 11.96
N PRO A 80 -7.38 5.34 13.11
CA PRO A 80 -6.22 5.71 13.92
C PRO A 80 -5.44 4.46 14.34
N LEU A 81 -4.26 4.27 13.75
CA LEU A 81 -3.37 3.16 14.04
C LEU A 81 -2.03 3.70 14.52
N SER A 82 -1.65 3.39 15.76
CA SER A 82 -0.28 3.59 16.21
C SER A 82 0.63 2.54 15.55
N PRO A 83 1.86 2.88 15.13
CA PRO A 83 2.84 1.88 14.68
C PRO A 83 3.11 0.76 15.68
N ARG A 84 2.91 1.02 16.99
CA ARG A 84 3.04 -0.01 18.04
C ARG A 84 1.91 -1.05 18.03
N LEU A 85 0.81 -0.76 17.34
CA LEU A 85 -0.36 -1.62 17.21
C LEU A 85 -0.39 -2.35 15.86
N THR A 86 0.69 -2.30 15.05
CA THR A 86 0.82 -3.19 13.90
C THR A 86 0.92 -4.64 14.38
N GLY A 87 0.29 -5.56 13.65
CA GLY A 87 0.08 -6.96 14.04
C GLY A 87 -1.34 -7.23 14.57
N THR A 88 -2.11 -6.17 14.87
CA THR A 88 -3.51 -6.29 15.31
C THR A 88 -4.46 -6.62 14.16
N PRO A 89 -5.60 -7.29 14.44
CA PRO A 89 -6.61 -7.54 13.42
C PRO A 89 -7.32 -6.25 13.00
N LEU A 90 -7.57 -6.14 11.70
CA LEU A 90 -8.51 -5.20 11.11
C LEU A 90 -9.89 -5.88 11.04
N VAL A 91 -10.90 -5.28 11.65
CA VAL A 91 -12.26 -5.83 11.70
C VAL A 91 -13.26 -4.95 10.95
N ASN A 92 -14.28 -5.58 10.34
CA ASN A 92 -15.41 -4.86 9.73
C ASN A 92 -16.50 -4.55 10.78
N LEU A 93 -17.60 -3.93 10.32
CA LEU A 93 -18.72 -3.53 11.18
C LEU A 93 -19.49 -4.72 11.78
N GLN A 94 -19.31 -5.92 11.23
CA GLN A 94 -19.91 -7.17 11.71
C GLN A 94 -18.99 -7.88 12.73
N GLY A 95 -17.81 -7.33 13.02
CA GLY A 95 -16.83 -7.94 13.92
C GLY A 95 -15.97 -9.02 13.26
N GLU A 96 -16.04 -9.17 11.94
CA GLU A 96 -15.27 -10.16 11.20
C GLU A 96 -13.86 -9.63 10.91
N VAL A 97 -12.83 -10.48 11.04
CA VAL A 97 -11.45 -10.12 10.70
C VAL A 97 -11.30 -10.07 9.18
N VAL A 98 -10.95 -8.91 8.65
CA VAL A 98 -10.74 -8.67 7.21
C VAL A 98 -9.27 -8.47 6.84
N GLY A 99 -8.39 -8.32 7.82
CA GLY A 99 -6.95 -8.29 7.60
C GLY A 99 -6.12 -8.15 8.87
N ILE A 100 -4.81 -7.99 8.71
CA ILE A 100 -3.86 -7.69 9.78
C ILE A 100 -3.18 -6.36 9.48
N ASN A 101 -3.23 -5.42 10.43
CA ASN A 101 -2.59 -4.11 10.32
C ASN A 101 -1.06 -4.26 10.26
N ILE A 102 -0.40 -3.64 9.28
CA ILE A 102 1.04 -3.79 9.08
C ILE A 102 1.81 -2.47 9.06
N ALA A 103 1.16 -1.36 8.75
CA ALA A 103 1.83 -0.06 8.76
C ALA A 103 0.85 1.09 8.93
N ARG A 104 1.29 2.13 9.62
CA ARG A 104 0.74 3.48 9.47
C ARG A 104 1.59 4.23 8.46
N ALA A 105 1.03 4.53 7.30
CA ALA A 105 1.77 5.09 6.16
C ALA A 105 1.70 6.62 6.07
N MET A 106 0.53 7.20 6.31
CA MET A 106 0.29 8.64 6.31
C MET A 106 -0.70 8.99 7.43
N ARG A 107 -0.97 10.30 7.62
CA ARG A 107 -1.98 10.77 8.58
C ARG A 107 -3.36 10.12 8.38
N HIS A 108 -3.72 9.83 7.14
CA HIS A 108 -5.03 9.30 6.74
C HIS A 108 -4.95 7.90 6.12
N ARG A 109 -3.78 7.23 6.22
CA ARG A 109 -3.54 5.97 5.52
C ARG A 109 -2.83 4.98 6.41
N SER A 110 -3.56 3.93 6.78
CA SER A 110 -3.10 2.73 7.44
C SER A 110 -3.24 1.56 6.47
N LEU A 111 -2.33 0.59 6.58
CA LEU A 111 -2.21 -0.54 5.67
C LEU A 111 -2.48 -1.83 6.41
N ALA A 112 -3.27 -2.70 5.82
CA ALA A 112 -3.49 -4.05 6.32
C ALA A 112 -3.25 -5.10 5.23
N ILE A 113 -2.72 -6.26 5.60
CA ILE A 113 -2.70 -7.43 4.72
C ILE A 113 -4.11 -8.03 4.74
N PRO A 114 -4.83 -8.12 3.60
CA PRO A 114 -6.14 -8.74 3.58
C PRO A 114 -6.06 -10.24 3.90
N THR A 115 -7.09 -10.76 4.55
CA THR A 115 -7.19 -12.20 4.91
C THR A 115 -6.97 -13.12 3.71
N LEU A 116 -7.41 -12.72 2.51
CA LEU A 116 -7.17 -13.43 1.25
C LEU A 116 -5.69 -13.75 0.95
N LYS A 117 -4.75 -12.98 1.50
CA LYS A 117 -3.31 -13.18 1.31
C LYS A 117 -2.57 -13.64 2.57
N LEU A 118 -3.24 -13.62 3.72
CA LEU A 118 -2.57 -13.74 5.01
C LEU A 118 -1.89 -15.11 5.16
N ASP A 119 -2.58 -16.21 4.82
CA ASP A 119 -2.02 -17.57 4.92
C ASP A 119 -0.73 -17.71 4.11
N ARG A 120 -0.74 -17.23 2.86
CA ARG A 120 0.44 -17.29 1.98
C ARG A 120 1.62 -16.49 2.55
N VAL A 121 1.34 -15.35 3.19
CA VAL A 121 2.38 -14.53 3.83
C VAL A 121 2.94 -15.25 5.05
N ILE A 122 2.07 -15.83 5.89
CA ILE A 122 2.48 -16.58 7.08
C ILE A 122 3.34 -17.78 6.70
N GLU A 123 2.91 -18.59 5.73
CA GLU A 123 3.68 -19.75 5.27
C GLU A 123 5.06 -19.36 4.74
N LYS A 124 5.14 -18.28 3.94
CA LYS A 124 6.41 -17.75 3.48
C LYS A 124 7.31 -17.31 4.64
N LEU A 125 6.78 -16.56 5.60
CA LEU A 125 7.56 -16.09 6.75
C LEU A 125 8.01 -17.23 7.66
N ARG A 126 7.19 -18.29 7.80
CA ARG A 126 7.56 -19.50 8.55
C ARG A 126 8.71 -20.23 7.90
N ALA A 127 8.68 -20.40 6.58
CA ALA A 127 9.78 -21.00 5.83
C ALA A 127 11.07 -20.18 6.00
N GLU A 128 11.00 -18.86 5.79
CA GLU A 128 12.16 -17.96 5.98
C GLU A 128 12.70 -17.98 7.41
N ALA A 129 11.86 -18.16 8.42
CA ALA A 129 12.30 -18.24 9.82
C ALA A 129 12.95 -19.58 10.18
N LEU A 130 12.59 -20.67 9.48
CA LEU A 130 13.19 -22.00 9.67
C LEU A 130 14.53 -22.15 8.93
N ASP A 131 14.73 -21.38 7.86
CA ASP A 131 15.96 -21.36 7.05
C ASP A 131 17.05 -20.41 7.63
N ASN A 132 16.74 -19.65 8.68
CA ASN A 132 17.67 -18.76 9.40
C ASN A 132 18.13 -19.36 10.74
#